data_AF-A0A522WDI9-F1
#
_entry.id   AF-A0A522WDI9-F1
#
_cell.length_a   1.000
_cell.length_b   1.000
_cell.length_c   1.000
_cell.angle_alpha   90.00
_cell.angle_beta   90.00
_cell.angle_gamma   90.00
#
_symmetry.space_group_name_H-M   'P 1'
#
loop_
_entity.id
_entity.type
_entity.pdbx_description
1 polymer ?
#
loop_
_entity_poly.entity_id
_entity_poly.type
_entity_poly.pdbx_seq_one_letter_code
_entity_poly.pdbx_strand_id
1 'polypeptide(L)'
;AGAKFANMSIFDDLVLREDNRVAGVVINWTPVTALPREITCVDPVALESKIVIDSTGHDACVVRKLEERGLIKMPGFGAMWVERSEDLVVEYTKEVHPGLIVSGMATTTTFGLPRMGPTFGSMLLSGKKAAAEALKIL
;
A
#
# COMPACT_ATOMS: atom_id res chain seq x y z
N ALA A 1 -3.59 22.69 6.02
CA ALA A 1 -2.37 21.87 6.14
C ALA A 1 -2.49 21.01 7.38
N GLY A 2 -2.12 19.72 7.32
CA GLY A 2 -2.30 18.76 8.44
C GLY A 2 -1.64 17.39 8.25
N ALA A 3 -0.75 17.25 7.25
CA ALA A 3 -0.02 16.00 7.01
C ALA A 3 1.22 15.91 7.93
N LYS A 4 1.49 14.72 8.46
CA LYS A 4 2.68 14.43 9.26
C LYS A 4 3.51 13.37 8.55
N PHE A 5 4.82 13.57 8.50
CA PHE A 5 5.78 12.62 7.94
C PHE A 5 6.50 11.91 9.09
N ALA A 6 6.48 10.58 9.08
CA ALA A 6 7.22 9.72 10.01
C ALA A 6 8.31 8.97 9.25
N ASN A 7 9.40 9.67 8.94
CA ASN A 7 10.56 9.06 8.26
C ASN A 7 11.27 8.07 9.21
N MET A 8 12.13 7.20 8.65
CA MET A 8 12.82 6.14 9.39
C MET A 8 11.88 5.17 10.12
N SER A 9 10.64 5.07 9.64
CA SER A 9 9.64 4.09 10.06
C SER A 9 9.45 3.09 8.92
N ILE A 10 9.26 1.82 9.26
CA ILE A 10 9.01 0.74 8.32
C ILE A 10 7.68 0.07 8.65
N PHE A 11 6.93 -0.27 7.61
CA PHE A 11 5.71 -1.07 7.74
C PHE A 11 6.08 -2.51 8.11
N ASP A 12 5.43 -3.04 9.13
CA ASP A 12 5.67 -4.39 9.64
C ASP A 12 4.44 -5.28 9.41
N ASP A 13 3.25 -4.82 9.82
CA ASP A 13 2.01 -5.57 9.67
C ASP A 13 0.74 -4.69 9.70
N LEU A 14 -0.45 -5.28 9.75
CA LEU A 14 -1.75 -4.61 9.73
C LEU A 14 -2.47 -4.67 11.07
N VAL A 15 -3.24 -3.63 11.37
CA VAL A 15 -4.29 -3.69 12.39
C VAL A 15 -5.58 -4.10 11.70
N LEU A 16 -6.09 -5.30 11.99
CA LEU A 16 -7.38 -5.79 11.52
C LEU A 16 -8.42 -5.72 12.64
N ARG A 17 -9.66 -5.36 12.28
CA ARG A 17 -10.83 -5.31 13.16
C ARG A 17 -11.93 -6.24 12.64
N GLU A 18 -13.15 -6.08 13.14
CA GLU A 18 -14.33 -6.86 12.75
C GLU A 18 -14.45 -6.97 11.21
N ASP A 19 -14.90 -8.13 10.74
CA ASP A 19 -15.01 -8.47 9.32
C ASP A 19 -13.71 -8.35 8.53
N ASN A 20 -12.57 -8.47 9.21
CA ASN A 20 -11.22 -8.28 8.67
C ASN A 20 -10.99 -6.89 8.06
N ARG A 21 -11.73 -5.85 8.48
CA ARG A 21 -11.48 -4.48 8.00
C ARG A 21 -10.08 -4.02 8.40
N VAL A 22 -9.35 -3.41 7.46
CA VAL A 22 -8.08 -2.73 7.75
C VAL A 22 -8.37 -1.45 8.52
N ALA A 23 -7.84 -1.36 9.74
CA ALA A 23 -8.09 -0.28 10.70
C ALA A 23 -6.81 0.42 11.16
N GLY A 24 -5.70 0.20 10.46
CA GLY A 24 -4.41 0.78 10.79
C GLY A 24 -3.24 -0.06 10.30
N VAL A 25 -2.05 0.39 10.69
CA VAL A 25 -0.78 -0.26 10.37
C VAL A 25 0.02 -0.50 11.63
N VAL A 26 0.81 -1.56 11.62
CA VAL A 26 1.83 -1.86 12.61
C VAL A 26 3.17 -1.45 11.99
N ILE A 27 3.90 -0.60 12.71
CA ILE A 27 5.16 -0.03 12.24
C ILE A 27 6.29 -0.38 13.20
N ASN A 28 7.50 -0.43 12.66
CA ASN A 28 8.72 -0.44 13.45
C ASN A 28 9.65 0.68 12.96
N TRP A 29 10.82 0.83 13.58
CA TRP A 29 11.85 1.73 13.08
C TRP A 29 12.76 1.01 12.09
N THR A 30 13.09 1.67 10.98
CA THR A 30 13.96 1.09 9.94
C THR A 30 15.27 0.50 10.48
N PRO A 31 15.98 1.11 11.46
CA PRO A 31 17.22 0.54 11.98
C PRO A 31 17.07 -0.82 12.68
N VAL A 32 15.88 -1.17 13.16
CA VAL A 32 15.64 -2.47 13.84
C VAL A 32 15.93 -3.64 12.90
N THR A 33 15.71 -3.47 11.59
CA THR A 33 15.97 -4.50 10.58
C THR A 33 17.46 -4.75 10.33
N ALA A 34 18.32 -3.81 10.74
CA ALA A 34 19.77 -3.91 10.60
C ALA A 34 20.48 -4.35 11.91
N LEU A 35 19.73 -4.54 13.00
CA LEU A 35 20.30 -4.99 14.26
C LEU A 35 20.73 -6.46 14.20
N PRO A 36 21.76 -6.86 14.99
CA PRO A 36 22.09 -8.26 15.20
C PRO A 36 20.86 -9.07 15.66
N ARG A 37 20.75 -10.33 15.23
CA ARG A 37 19.59 -11.18 15.52
C ARG A 37 19.35 -11.34 17.02
N GLU A 38 20.40 -11.24 17.81
CA GLU A 38 20.37 -11.35 19.28
C GLU A 38 19.57 -10.21 19.95
N ILE A 39 19.43 -9.06 19.28
CA ILE A 39 18.73 -7.87 19.81
C ILE A 39 17.67 -7.31 18.84
N THR A 40 17.29 -8.05 17.80
CA THR A 40 16.30 -7.61 16.79
C THR A 40 14.85 -7.77 17.26
N CYS A 41 14.62 -8.44 18.39
CA CYS A 41 13.29 -8.69 18.98
C CYS A 41 12.71 -7.42 19.65
N VAL A 42 12.64 -6.32 18.92
CA VAL A 42 12.00 -5.08 19.35
C VAL A 42 10.57 -5.08 18.81
N ASP A 43 9.60 -5.13 19.72
CA ASP A 43 8.18 -5.14 19.35
C ASP A 43 7.79 -3.88 18.58
N PRO A 44 6.95 -4.01 17.54
CA PRO A 44 6.47 -2.88 16.76
C PRO A 44 5.33 -2.13 17.49
N VAL A 45 4.92 -1.00 16.92
CA VAL A 45 3.85 -0.14 17.45
C VAL A 45 2.70 -0.02 16.45
N ALA A 46 1.47 -0.15 16.94
CA ALA A 46 0.26 0.05 16.14
C ALA A 46 -0.10 1.53 16.00
N LEU A 47 -0.45 1.94 14.78
CA LEU A 47 -1.06 3.22 14.44
C LEU A 47 -2.42 2.97 13.82
N GLU A 48 -3.50 3.33 14.52
CA GLU A 48 -4.86 3.16 14.04
C GLU A 48 -5.26 4.27 13.07
N SER A 49 -6.04 3.90 12.05
CA SER A 49 -6.59 4.83 11.06
C SER A 49 -7.94 4.34 10.52
N LYS A 50 -8.76 5.28 10.03
CA LYS A 50 -10.03 4.94 9.36
C LYS A 50 -9.82 4.25 8.00
N ILE A 51 -8.74 4.63 7.32
CA ILE A 51 -8.35 4.21 5.98
C ILE A 51 -6.82 4.10 5.94
N VAL A 52 -6.31 3.09 5.24
CA VAL A 52 -4.92 2.93 4.85
C VAL A 52 -4.82 3.06 3.32
N ILE A 53 -3.81 3.78 2.83
CA ILE A 53 -3.51 3.86 1.39
C ILE A 53 -2.15 3.21 1.16
N ASP A 54 -2.12 2.12 0.39
CA ASP A 54 -0.88 1.49 -0.06
C ASP A 54 -0.35 2.24 -1.30
N SER A 55 0.74 2.97 -1.07
CA SER A 55 1.56 3.62 -2.11
C SER A 55 3.00 3.10 -2.08
N THR A 56 3.23 1.87 -1.61
CA THR A 56 4.58 1.30 -1.39
C THR A 56 5.30 0.85 -2.65
N GLY A 57 4.74 1.15 -3.82
CA GLY A 57 5.34 0.83 -5.12
C GLY A 57 5.09 -0.63 -5.52
N HIS A 58 6.01 -1.23 -6.27
CA HIS A 58 5.83 -2.60 -6.78
C HIS A 58 5.70 -3.66 -5.69
N ASP A 59 6.24 -3.40 -4.50
CA ASP A 59 6.24 -4.38 -3.41
C ASP A 59 4.82 -4.62 -2.86
N ALA A 60 3.94 -3.61 -2.97
CA ALA A 60 2.57 -3.61 -2.46
C ALA A 60 2.50 -4.19 -1.04
N CYS A 61 3.34 -3.66 -0.15
CA CYS A 61 3.63 -4.27 1.15
C CYS A 61 2.38 -4.52 1.98
N VAL A 62 1.40 -3.61 1.92
CA VAL A 62 0.16 -3.74 2.69
C VAL A 62 -0.75 -4.81 2.08
N VAL A 63 -0.91 -4.79 0.76
CA VAL A 63 -1.72 -5.80 0.04
C VAL A 63 -1.12 -7.19 0.23
N ARG A 64 0.21 -7.32 0.20
CA ARG A 64 0.93 -8.58 0.46
C ARG A 64 0.60 -9.15 1.84
N LYS A 65 0.50 -8.33 2.88
CA LYS A 65 0.12 -8.79 4.23
C LYS A 65 -1.32 -9.30 4.32
N LEU A 66 -2.23 -8.81 3.48
CA LEU A 66 -3.56 -9.39 3.34
C LEU A 66 -3.54 -10.69 2.52
N GLU A 67 -2.71 -10.76 1.47
CA GLU A 67 -2.57 -11.97 0.66
C GLU A 67 -1.99 -13.14 1.49
N GLU A 68 -0.96 -12.89 2.30
CA GLU A 68 -0.37 -13.88 3.23
C GLU A 68 -1.42 -14.50 4.17
N ARG A 69 -2.52 -13.79 4.42
CA ARG A 69 -3.66 -14.22 5.26
C ARG A 69 -4.82 -14.81 4.46
N GLY A 70 -4.71 -14.89 3.14
CA GLY A 70 -5.76 -15.41 2.26
C GLY A 70 -6.97 -14.48 2.12
N LEU A 71 -6.85 -13.20 2.50
CA LEU A 71 -7.95 -12.22 2.46
C LEU A 71 -8.10 -11.55 1.09
N ILE A 72 -7.03 -11.51 0.30
CA ILE A 72 -7.01 -10.98 -1.06
C ILE A 72 -6.08 -11.85 -1.93
N LYS A 73 -6.26 -11.79 -3.26
CA LYS A 73 -5.32 -12.38 -4.23
C LYS A 73 -4.50 -11.28 -4.87
N MET A 74 -3.17 -11.45 -4.94
CA MET A 74 -2.27 -10.49 -5.56
C MET A 74 -1.51 -11.18 -6.72
N PRO A 75 -1.98 -11.04 -7.98
CA PRO A 75 -1.39 -11.73 -9.13
C PRO A 75 0.03 -11.25 -9.49
N GLY A 76 0.51 -10.15 -8.89
CA GLY A 76 1.78 -9.51 -9.25
C GLY A 76 1.60 -8.46 -10.34
N PHE A 77 2.68 -8.07 -11.00
CA PHE A 77 2.65 -7.08 -12.08
C PHE A 77 3.19 -7.68 -13.40
N GLY A 78 2.72 -7.14 -14.52
CA GLY A 78 3.10 -7.57 -15.87
C GLY A 78 4.36 -6.89 -16.40
N ALA A 79 4.79 -7.33 -17.59
CA ALA A 79 5.88 -6.69 -18.34
C ALA A 79 5.54 -5.24 -18.73
N MET A 80 6.53 -4.52 -19.27
CA MET A 80 6.38 -3.10 -19.57
C MET A 80 5.47 -2.85 -20.78
N TRP A 81 4.45 -2.01 -20.58
CA TRP A 81 3.63 -1.41 -21.63
C TRP A 81 3.19 -0.04 -21.14
N VAL A 82 3.93 1.00 -21.55
CA VAL A 82 3.84 2.35 -20.97
C VAL A 82 2.44 2.94 -21.05
N GLU A 83 1.93 3.13 -22.27
CA GLU A 83 0.62 3.75 -22.54
C GLU A 83 -0.50 3.04 -21.77
N ARG A 84 -0.59 1.72 -21.92
CA ARG A 84 -1.63 0.92 -21.25
C ARG A 84 -1.48 0.91 -19.73
N SER A 85 -0.25 0.91 -19.22
CA SER A 85 0.01 0.93 -17.78
C SER A 85 -0.45 2.24 -17.15
N GLU A 86 -0.16 3.38 -17.78
CA GLU A 86 -0.51 4.68 -17.22
C GLU A 86 -2.03 4.85 -17.05
N ASP A 87 -2.81 4.49 -18.07
CA ASP A 87 -4.27 4.54 -18.01
C ASP A 87 -4.82 3.58 -16.97
N LEU A 88 -4.38 2.31 -16.99
CA LEU A 88 -4.88 1.28 -16.09
C LEU A 88 -4.54 1.57 -14.62
N VAL A 89 -3.36 2.14 -14.31
CA VAL A 89 -3.03 2.52 -12.93
C VAL A 89 -4.02 3.53 -12.38
N VAL A 90 -4.38 4.55 -13.16
CA VAL A 90 -5.37 5.54 -12.73
C VAL A 90 -6.75 4.87 -12.64
N GLU A 91 -7.15 4.07 -13.62
CA GLU A 91 -8.44 3.38 -13.64
C GLU A 91 -8.64 2.43 -12.44
N TYR A 92 -7.61 1.66 -12.08
CA TYR A 92 -7.70 0.64 -11.02
C TYR A 92 -7.30 1.13 -9.63
N THR A 93 -6.92 2.40 -9.48
CA THR A 93 -6.71 3.00 -8.15
C THR A 93 -8.06 3.14 -7.44
N LYS A 94 -8.29 2.31 -6.41
CA LYS A 94 -9.57 2.18 -5.67
C LYS A 94 -9.37 1.44 -4.34
N GLU A 95 -10.45 1.35 -3.56
CA GLU A 95 -10.52 0.44 -2.40
C GLU A 95 -10.50 -1.02 -2.87
N VAL A 96 -9.56 -1.80 -2.35
CA VAL A 96 -9.33 -3.21 -2.74
C VAL A 96 -9.78 -4.20 -1.68
N HIS A 97 -9.89 -3.73 -0.44
CA HIS A 97 -10.36 -4.44 0.73
C HIS A 97 -10.94 -3.40 1.70
N PRO A 98 -11.96 -3.69 2.53
CA PRO A 98 -12.52 -2.72 3.45
C PRO A 98 -11.45 -2.00 4.28
N GLY A 99 -11.37 -0.67 4.12
CA GLY A 99 -10.39 0.18 4.80
C GLY A 99 -9.02 0.30 4.11
N LEU A 100 -8.82 -0.31 2.94
CA LEU A 100 -7.56 -0.29 2.19
C LEU A 100 -7.75 0.16 0.74
N ILE A 101 -7.08 1.25 0.37
CA ILE A 101 -6.97 1.77 -0.99
C ILE A 101 -5.57 1.51 -1.52
N VAL A 102 -5.44 1.22 -2.82
CA VAL A 102 -4.12 1.13 -3.49
C VAL A 102 -3.93 2.29 -4.45
N SER A 103 -2.70 2.75 -4.62
CA SER A 103 -2.34 3.79 -5.58
C SER A 103 -0.93 3.59 -6.14
N GLY A 104 -0.61 4.30 -7.23
CA GLY A 104 0.68 4.19 -7.90
C GLY A 104 0.98 2.75 -8.33
N MET A 105 2.23 2.32 -8.19
CA MET A 105 2.64 0.98 -8.63
C MET A 105 2.09 -0.16 -7.78
N ALA A 106 1.65 0.10 -6.54
CA ALA A 106 0.98 -0.94 -5.74
C ALA A 106 -0.31 -1.41 -6.43
N THR A 107 -1.00 -0.51 -7.15
CA THR A 107 -2.14 -0.85 -8.01
C THR A 107 -1.77 -1.90 -9.07
N THR A 108 -0.61 -1.78 -9.70
CA THR A 108 -0.20 -2.74 -10.73
C THR A 108 0.00 -4.14 -10.18
N THR A 109 0.71 -4.24 -9.05
CA THR A 109 0.95 -5.51 -8.35
C THR A 109 -0.34 -6.13 -7.82
N THR A 110 -1.28 -5.30 -7.38
CA THR A 110 -2.58 -5.75 -6.86
C THR A 110 -3.48 -6.34 -7.95
N PHE A 111 -3.38 -5.84 -9.18
CA PHE A 111 -4.32 -6.18 -10.26
C PHE A 111 -3.69 -6.88 -11.47
N GLY A 112 -2.39 -7.17 -11.49
CA GLY A 112 -1.78 -7.85 -12.64
C GLY A 112 -1.50 -6.92 -13.81
N LEU A 113 -1.36 -5.61 -13.56
CA LEU A 113 -1.27 -4.62 -14.63
C LEU A 113 0.18 -4.51 -15.18
N PRO A 114 0.37 -4.07 -16.43
CA PRO A 114 1.69 -3.75 -16.96
C PRO A 114 2.38 -2.64 -16.16
N ARG A 115 3.71 -2.55 -16.23
CA ARG A 115 4.50 -1.42 -15.70
C ARG A 115 4.77 -0.35 -16.76
N MET A 116 4.98 0.91 -16.38
CA MET A 116 5.21 2.02 -17.32
C MET A 116 6.66 2.47 -17.49
N GLY A 117 7.58 2.05 -16.63
CA GLY A 117 8.98 2.50 -16.74
C GLY A 117 9.16 3.96 -16.28
N PRO A 118 9.98 4.79 -16.96
CA PRO A 118 10.38 6.11 -16.46
C PRO A 118 9.37 7.23 -16.80
N THR A 119 8.07 6.95 -16.69
CA THR A 119 6.99 7.95 -16.80
C THR A 119 6.19 8.01 -15.50
N PHE A 120 5.70 9.19 -15.14
CA PHE A 120 5.18 9.47 -13.79
C PHE A 120 3.79 10.13 -13.77
N GLY A 121 3.16 10.37 -14.93
CA GLY A 121 1.88 11.08 -15.01
C GLY A 121 0.79 10.32 -14.24
N SER A 122 0.71 9.02 -14.48
CA SER A 122 -0.19 8.10 -13.78
C SER A 122 0.04 8.03 -12.26
N MET A 123 1.27 8.24 -11.77
CA MET A 123 1.55 8.23 -10.32
C MET A 123 0.87 9.41 -9.61
N LEU A 124 0.94 10.60 -10.20
CA LEU A 124 0.30 11.79 -9.64
C LEU A 124 -1.23 11.70 -9.74
N LEU A 125 -1.74 11.26 -10.89
CA LEU A 125 -3.17 11.12 -11.13
C LEU A 125 -3.82 10.02 -10.27
N SER A 126 -3.13 8.89 -10.08
CA SER A 126 -3.58 7.85 -9.16
C SER A 126 -3.61 8.33 -7.71
N GLY A 127 -2.61 9.07 -7.24
CA GLY A 127 -2.64 9.68 -5.91
C GLY A 127 -3.83 10.62 -5.72
N LYS A 128 -4.13 11.45 -6.72
CA LYS A 128 -5.32 12.33 -6.70
C LYS A 128 -6.62 11.53 -6.66
N LYS A 129 -6.71 10.45 -7.42
CA LYS A 129 -7.88 9.57 -7.40
C LYS A 129 -8.03 8.85 -6.06
N ALA A 130 -6.95 8.32 -5.48
CA ALA A 130 -6.97 7.66 -4.18
C ALA A 130 -7.50 8.59 -3.08
N ALA A 131 -7.11 9.88 -3.11
CA ALA A 131 -7.68 10.88 -2.22
C ALA A 131 -9.20 11.07 -2.43
N ALA A 132 -9.66 11.10 -3.68
CA ALA A 132 -11.09 11.19 -4.00
C ALA A 132 -11.86 9.93 -3.55
N GLU A 133 -11.29 8.74 -3.67
CA GLU A 133 -11.90 7.50 -3.15
C GLU A 133 -11.95 7.51 -1.61
N ALA A 134 -10.87 7.95 -0.95
CA ALA A 134 -10.83 8.05 0.51
C ALA A 134 -11.93 8.97 1.04
N LEU A 135 -12.19 10.10 0.38
CA LEU A 135 -13.26 11.03 0.76
C LEU A 135 -14.68 10.46 0.65
N LYS A 136 -14.90 9.41 -0.15
CA LYS A 136 -16.20 8.74 -0.24
C LYS A 136 -16.45 7.76 0.92
N ILE A 137 -15.37 7.30 1.55
CA ILE A 137 -15.40 6.29 2.62
C ILE A 137 -15.39 6.95 4.01
N LEU A 138 -14.78 8.13 4.15
CA LEU A 138 -14.70 8.90 5.40
C LEU A 138 -16.05 9.50 5.82
#